data_AF-A0A1F7IE59-F1
#
_entry.id   AF-A0A1F7IE59-F1
#
_cell.length_a   1.000
_cell.length_b   1.000
_cell.length_c   1.000
_cell.angle_alpha   90.00
_cell.angle_beta   90.00
_cell.angle_gamma   90.00
#
_symmetry.space_group_name_H-M   'P 1'
#
loop_
_entity.id
_entity.type
_entity.pdbx_description
1 polymer ?
#
loop_
_entity_poly.entity_id
_entity_poly.type
_entity_poly.pdbx_seq_one_letter_code
_entity_poly.pdbx_strand_id
1 'polypeptide(L)'
;MKYFITHIKKEVSKNLFDYLFLITAGVLFLISLNIFKGERLLEFIILFIFITFYVLWGIYHHIIEDTLHLKTVVEYILIAFTLMFLLKIIILPN
;
A
#
# COMPACT_ATOMS: atom_id res chain seq x y z
N MET A 1 -2.02 24.67 -13.46
CA MET A 1 -2.67 23.35 -13.69
C MET A 1 -2.06 22.54 -14.84
N LYS A 2 -1.92 23.06 -16.07
CA LYS A 2 -1.37 22.31 -17.21
C LYS A 2 -0.01 21.65 -16.91
N TYR A 3 0.96 22.42 -16.42
CA TYR A 3 2.31 21.91 -16.08
C TYR A 3 2.30 20.80 -15.01
N PHE A 4 1.45 20.92 -13.99
CA PHE A 4 1.29 19.91 -12.94
C PHE A 4 0.75 18.58 -13.50
N ILE A 5 -0.27 18.65 -14.36
CA ILE A 5 -0.84 17.48 -15.03
C ILE A 5 0.19 16.83 -15.96
N THR A 6 0.97 17.62 -16.68
CA THR A 6 2.03 17.08 -17.56
C THR A 6 3.12 16.38 -16.77
N HIS A 7 3.47 16.90 -15.59
CA HIS A 7 4.48 16.31 -14.72
C HIS A 7 4.01 14.98 -14.12
N ILE A 8 2.78 14.94 -13.59
CA ILE A 8 2.17 13.69 -13.09
C ILE A 8 2.07 12.65 -14.22
N LYS A 9 1.64 13.05 -15.42
CA LYS A 9 1.51 12.13 -16.55
C LYS A 9 2.85 11.52 -16.94
N LYS A 10 3.94 12.30 -16.86
CA LYS A 10 5.30 11.83 -17.15
C LYS A 10 5.78 10.82 -16.10
N GLU A 11 5.57 11.11 -14.82
CA GLU A 11 5.95 10.24 -13.69
C GLU A 11 5.17 8.93 -13.70
N VAL A 12 3.84 9.03 -13.83
CA VAL A 12 2.95 7.87 -13.92
C VAL A 12 3.27 7.05 -15.15
N SER A 13 3.52 7.66 -16.31
CA SER A 13 3.88 6.91 -17.52
C SER A 13 5.20 6.14 -17.40
N LYS A 14 6.15 6.64 -16.60
CA LYS A 14 7.44 5.98 -16.37
C LYS A 14 7.26 4.75 -15.48
N ASN A 15 6.42 4.86 -14.44
CA ASN A 15 6.22 3.82 -13.42
C ASN A 15 4.79 3.24 -13.44
N LEU A 16 4.17 3.22 -14.61
CA LEU A 16 2.75 2.87 -14.79
C LEU A 16 2.46 1.46 -14.27
N PHE A 17 3.39 0.55 -14.50
CA PHE A 17 3.31 -0.83 -14.07
C PHE A 17 3.37 -0.95 -12.54
N ASP A 18 4.26 -0.21 -11.87
CA ASP A 18 4.39 -0.24 -10.41
C ASP A 18 3.10 0.23 -9.72
N TYR A 19 2.50 1.31 -10.23
CA TYR A 19 1.24 1.83 -9.71
C TYR A 19 0.06 0.90 -10.00
N LEU A 20 0.01 0.31 -11.20
CA LEU A 20 -1.03 -0.64 -11.55
C LEU A 20 -0.95 -1.88 -10.65
N PHE A 21 0.27 -2.39 -10.41
CA PHE A 21 0.52 -3.52 -9.52
C PHE A 21 0.08 -3.22 -8.08
N LEU A 22 0.41 -2.04 -7.55
CA LEU A 22 -0.03 -1.61 -6.22
C LEU A 22 -1.56 -1.52 -6.13
N ILE A 23 -2.22 -0.94 -7.13
CA ILE A 23 -3.69 -0.83 -7.18
C ILE A 23 -4.32 -2.21 -7.22
N THR A 24 -3.83 -3.12 -8.07
CA THR A 24 -4.36 -4.48 -8.16
C THR A 24 -4.21 -5.21 -6.82
N ALA A 25 -3.05 -5.11 -6.18
CA ALA A 25 -2.84 -5.70 -4.85
C ALA A 25 -3.77 -5.10 -3.80
N GLY A 26 -3.97 -3.77 -3.81
CA GLY A 26 -4.90 -3.08 -2.92
C GLY A 26 -6.35 -3.51 -3.10
N VAL A 27 -6.81 -3.67 -4.34
CA VAL A 27 -8.16 -4.18 -4.64
C VAL A 27 -8.32 -5.62 -4.16
N LEU A 28 -7.37 -6.51 -4.47
CA LEU A 28 -7.39 -7.90 -4.00
C LEU A 28 -7.38 -8.00 -2.48
N PHE A 29 -6.64 -7.13 -1.81
CA PHE A 29 -6.63 -7.03 -0.36
C PHE A 29 -8.00 -6.65 0.21
N LEU A 30 -8.65 -5.62 -0.32
CA LEU A 30 -9.98 -5.20 0.13
C LEU A 30 -11.04 -6.28 -0.13
N ILE A 31 -10.99 -6.94 -1.28
CA ILE A 31 -11.87 -8.08 -1.59
C ILE A 31 -11.65 -9.20 -0.58
N SER A 32 -10.38 -9.55 -0.30
CA SER A 32 -10.04 -10.62 0.64
C SER A 32 -10.51 -10.29 2.05
N LEU A 33 -10.30 -9.07 2.54
CA LEU A 33 -10.81 -8.63 3.83
C LEU A 33 -12.34 -8.69 3.92
N ASN A 34 -13.05 -8.38 2.82
CA ASN A 34 -14.51 -8.45 2.80
C ASN A 34 -15.01 -9.91 2.85
N ILE A 35 -14.36 -10.82 2.10
CA ILE A 35 -14.71 -12.25 2.06
C ILE A 35 -14.49 -12.92 3.41
N PHE A 36 -13.34 -12.67 4.04
CA PHE A 36 -12.96 -13.30 5.31
C PHE A 36 -13.37 -12.48 6.54
N LYS A 37 -14.32 -11.55 6.37
CA LYS A 37 -14.78 -10.68 7.45
C LYS A 37 -15.37 -11.50 8.60
N GLY A 38 -14.91 -11.25 9.82
CA GLY A 38 -15.32 -11.94 11.05
C GLY A 38 -14.40 -13.09 11.46
N GLU A 39 -13.58 -13.61 10.54
CA GLU A 39 -12.58 -14.64 10.82
C GLU A 39 -11.28 -14.00 11.30
N ARG A 40 -11.19 -13.71 12.61
CA ARG A 40 -10.11 -12.93 13.23
C ARG A 40 -8.69 -13.35 12.82
N LEU A 41 -8.46 -14.66 12.72
CA LEU A 41 -7.15 -15.19 12.34
C LEU A 41 -6.82 -14.90 10.87
N LEU A 42 -7.78 -15.12 9.98
CA LEU A 42 -7.59 -14.88 8.53
C LEU A 42 -7.48 -13.39 8.24
N GLU A 43 -8.29 -12.55 8.88
CA GLU A 43 -8.16 -11.09 8.79
C GLU A 43 -6.76 -10.63 9.20
N PHE A 44 -6.26 -11.12 10.34
CA PHE A 44 -4.90 -10.80 10.79
C PHE A 44 -3.83 -11.24 9.79
N ILE A 45 -3.94 -12.45 9.23
CA ILE A 45 -3.00 -12.97 8.22
C ILE A 45 -3.04 -12.11 6.95
N ILE A 46 -4.23 -11.77 6.45
CA ILE A 46 -4.41 -10.93 5.24
C ILE A 46 -3.81 -9.54 5.47
N LEU A 47 -4.07 -8.93 6.63
CA LEU A 47 -3.49 -7.65 7.03
C LEU A 47 -1.95 -7.72 7.08
N PHE A 48 -1.41 -8.76 7.71
CA PHE A 48 0.04 -8.93 7.86
C PHE A 48 0.74 -9.10 6.51
N ILE A 49 0.16 -9.91 5.61
CA ILE A 49 0.65 -10.11 4.25
C ILE A 49 0.64 -8.77 3.50
N PHE A 50 -0.46 -8.02 3.56
CA PHE A 50 -0.59 -6.77 2.84
C PHE A 50 0.37 -5.68 3.34
N ILE A 51 0.59 -5.57 4.65
CA ILE A 51 1.59 -4.65 5.22
C ILE A 51 2.98 -5.02 4.72
N THR A 52 3.34 -6.29 4.82
CA THR A 52 4.65 -6.78 4.38
C THR A 52 4.86 -6.47 2.90
N PHE A 53 3.85 -6.76 2.08
CA PHE A 53 3.85 -6.42 0.66
C PHE A 53 4.03 -4.91 0.43
N TYR A 54 3.27 -4.06 1.12
CA TYR A 54 3.34 -2.60 0.96
C TYR A 54 4.71 -2.03 1.33
N VAL A 55 5.31 -2.49 2.43
CA VAL A 55 6.65 -2.08 2.85
C VAL A 55 7.70 -2.54 1.84
N LEU A 56 7.64 -3.80 1.40
CA LEU A 56 8.57 -4.33 0.40
C LEU A 56 8.45 -3.61 -0.95
N TRP A 57 7.22 -3.32 -1.39
CA TRP A 57 6.98 -2.55 -2.61
C TRP A 57 7.52 -1.12 -2.48
N GLY A 58 7.30 -0.46 -1.35
CA GLY A 58 7.82 0.89 -1.09
C GLY A 58 9.35 0.95 -1.13
N ILE A 59 10.01 -0.04 -0.51
CA ILE A 59 11.47 -0.21 -0.56
C ILE A 59 11.93 -0.44 -2.02
N TYR A 60 11.32 -1.39 -2.74
CA TYR A 60 11.65 -1.70 -4.12
C TYR A 60 11.55 -0.47 -5.04
N HIS A 61 10.45 0.27 -4.94
CA HIS A 61 10.22 1.47 -5.75
C HIS A 61 11.27 2.55 -5.48
N HIS A 62 11.66 2.75 -4.22
CA HIS A 62 12.67 3.75 -3.85
C HIS A 62 14.10 3.30 -4.16
N ILE A 63 14.38 2.00 -4.23
CA ILE A 63 15.65 1.48 -4.74
C ILE A 63 15.78 1.82 -6.23
N ILE A 64 14.73 1.62 -7.02
CA ILE A 64 14.76 1.86 -8.47
C ILE A 64 14.91 3.35 -8.80
N GLU A 65 14.30 4.22 -7.99
CA GLU A 65 14.41 5.67 -8.16
C GLU A 65 15.62 6.27 -7.41
N ASP A 66 16.57 5.46 -6.92
CA ASP A 66 17.78 5.88 -6.18
C ASP A 66 17.49 6.86 -5.02
N THR A 67 16.34 6.72 -4.38
CA THR A 67 15.81 7.62 -3.33
C THR A 67 15.62 6.91 -1.99
N LEU A 68 16.17 5.70 -1.85
CA LEU A 68 16.03 4.89 -0.64
C LEU A 68 16.82 5.52 0.52
N HIS A 69 16.08 6.03 1.50
CA HIS A 69 16.61 6.44 2.80
C HIS A 69 15.92 5.68 3.91
N LEU A 70 16.63 5.43 5.02
CA LEU A 70 16.07 4.75 6.20
C LEU A 70 14.84 5.49 6.75
N LYS A 71 14.83 6.82 6.65
CA LYS A 71 13.66 7.66 6.95
C LYS A 71 12.43 7.22 6.14
N THR A 72 12.58 7.02 4.83
CA THR A 72 11.50 6.62 3.94
C THR A 72 10.96 5.24 4.31
N VAL A 73 11.83 4.28 4.63
CA VAL A 73 11.40 2.95 5.08
C VAL A 73 10.57 3.03 6.37
N VAL A 74 11.01 3.85 7.33
CA VAL A 74 10.27 4.09 8.58
C VAL A 74 8.92 4.75 8.31
N GLU A 75 8.84 5.72 7.39
CA GLU A 75 7.58 6.35 6.97
C GLU A 75 6.60 5.31 6.42
N TYR A 76 7.04 4.41 5.53
CA TYR A 76 6.19 3.36 4.98
C TYR A 76 5.67 2.40 6.04
N ILE A 77 6.54 2.01 6.99
CA ILE A 77 6.15 1.17 8.12
C ILE A 77 5.08 1.90 8.95
N LEU A 78 5.31 3.16 9.32
CA LEU A 78 4.36 3.95 10.13
C LEU A 78 3.03 4.13 9.42
N ILE A 79 3.03 4.44 8.11
CA ILE A 79 1.82 4.60 7.31
C ILE A 79 1.05 3.27 7.25
N ALA A 80 1.74 2.15 6.98
CA ALA A 80 1.13 0.84 6.87
C ALA A 80 0.43 0.43 8.18
N PHE A 81 1.12 0.59 9.31
CA PHE A 81 0.53 0.30 10.62
C PHE A 81 -0.62 1.25 10.95
N THR A 82 -0.48 2.55 10.68
CA THR A 82 -1.53 3.55 10.97
C THR A 82 -2.80 3.25 10.17
N LEU A 83 -2.68 3.04 8.87
CA LEU A 83 -3.82 2.70 8.01
C LEU A 83 -4.43 1.36 8.42
N MET A 84 -3.62 0.37 8.82
CA MET A 84 -4.14 -0.90 9.32
C MET A 84 -4.99 -0.69 10.59
N PHE A 85 -4.48 0.03 11.58
CA PHE A 85 -5.23 0.27 12.82
C PHE A 85 -6.52 1.05 12.55
N LEU A 86 -6.47 2.07 11.69
CA LEU A 86 -7.67 2.81 11.27
C LEU A 86 -8.68 1.90 10.57
N LEU A 87 -8.22 1.08 9.63
CA LEU A 87 -9.08 0.19 8.86
C LEU A 87 -9.71 -0.88 9.75
N LYS A 88 -8.97 -1.42 10.72
CA LYS A 88 -9.50 -2.28 11.77
C LYS A 88 -10.58 -1.58 12.59
N ILE A 89 -10.34 -0.35 13.05
CA ILE A 89 -11.32 0.42 13.84
C ILE A 89 -12.61 0.69 13.03
N ILE A 90 -12.48 1.01 11.74
CA ILE A 90 -13.62 1.40 10.89
C ILE A 90 -14.42 0.19 10.39
N ILE A 91 -13.75 -0.89 9.96
CA ILE A 91 -14.39 -2.04 9.31
C ILE A 91 -14.85 -3.11 10.32
N LEU A 92 -14.17 -3.19 11.46
CA LEU A 92 -14.53 -4.05 12.60
C LEU A 92 -14.98 -3.19 13.79
N PRO A 93 -16.11 -2.46 13.70
CA PRO A 93 -16.79 -2.06 14.91
C PRO A 93 -17.24 -3.37 15.57
N ASN A 94 -16.80 -3.59 16.80
CA ASN A 94 -17.15 -4.74 17.63
C ASN A 94 -18.61 -5.14 17.51
#